data_AF-A0A183LIP0-F1
#
_entry.id   AF-A0A183LIP0-F1
#
_cell.length_a   1.000
_cell.length_b   1.000
_cell.length_c   1.000
_cell.angle_alpha   90.00
_cell.angle_beta   90.00
_cell.angle_gamma   90.00
#
_symmetry.space_group_name_H-M   'P 1'
#
loop_
_entity.id
_entity.type
_entity.pdbx_description
1 polymer ?
#
loop_
_entity_poly.entity_id
_entity_poly.type
_entity_poly.pdbx_seq_one_letter_code
_entity_poly.pdbx_strand_id
1 'polypeptide(L)'
;MRQLYDITKKLSGNRRKPERPVRSKEGEVITNIEEQRNRWVEHFKELVNRPAPLNPPNIEAAPTDLPINVGPPTIEEISMVIRQIKSGKAAGTDNIPTEALKADIAATARILHILFNKIWDEEQVPKDWKRLLIKIPKKDNLSNCDDHYSFNTEKDFNRVLLNRIGDSVDLQLRDRQAGFRKDRSCTD
;
A
#
# COMPACT_ATOMS: atom_id res chain seq x y z
N MET A 1 34.28 -12.71 -26.20
CA MET A 1 33.99 -11.52 -25.37
C MET A 1 32.48 -11.23 -25.23
N ARG A 2 31.72 -11.05 -26.33
CA ARG A 2 30.27 -10.74 -26.26
C ARG A 2 29.42 -11.82 -25.57
N GLN A 3 29.63 -13.09 -25.93
CA GLN A 3 28.89 -14.22 -25.34
C GLN A 3 29.13 -14.38 -23.83
N LEU A 4 30.38 -14.20 -23.38
CA LEU A 4 30.72 -14.27 -21.94
C LEU A 4 30.00 -13.15 -21.18
N TYR A 5 30.05 -11.93 -21.70
CA TYR A 5 29.34 -10.77 -21.14
C TYR A 5 27.83 -10.98 -21.07
N ASP A 6 27.22 -11.52 -22.12
CA ASP A 6 25.78 -11.79 -22.18
C ASP A 6 25.35 -12.89 -21.19
N ILE A 7 26.18 -13.94 -21.03
CA ILE A 7 25.96 -15.01 -20.05
C ILE A 7 26.09 -14.46 -18.62
N THR A 8 27.14 -13.69 -18.31
CA THR A 8 27.33 -13.09 -16.98
C THR A 8 26.21 -12.09 -16.65
N LYS A 9 25.74 -11.31 -17.63
CA LYS A 9 24.61 -10.37 -17.47
C LYS A 9 23.27 -11.09 -17.22
N LYS A 10 23.08 -12.26 -17.83
CA LYS A 10 21.86 -13.08 -17.65
C LYS A 10 21.87 -13.83 -16.31
N LEU A 11 23.04 -14.29 -15.87
CA LEU A 11 23.23 -15.04 -14.60
C LEU A 11 23.27 -14.14 -13.36
N SER A 12 23.83 -12.93 -13.48
CA SER A 12 24.00 -12.03 -12.33
C SER A 12 22.70 -11.43 -11.80
N GLY A 13 21.58 -11.52 -12.52
CA GLY A 13 20.26 -11.02 -12.10
C GLY A 13 20.16 -9.50 -11.87
N ASN A 14 21.30 -8.80 -11.84
CA ASN A 14 21.45 -7.40 -11.50
C ASN A 14 21.10 -6.53 -12.69
N ARG A 15 19.80 -6.40 -12.96
CA ARG A 15 19.28 -5.24 -13.67
C ARG A 15 19.32 -4.03 -12.72
N ARG A 16 20.51 -3.50 -12.44
CA ARG A 16 20.60 -2.17 -11.82
C ARG A 16 20.18 -1.16 -12.89
N LYS A 17 18.93 -0.67 -12.80
CA LYS A 17 18.57 0.57 -13.49
C LYS A 17 19.50 1.65 -12.93
N PRO A 18 20.09 2.53 -13.76
CA PRO A 18 20.75 3.71 -13.23
C PRO A 18 19.74 4.49 -12.39
N GLU A 19 20.09 4.82 -11.15
CA GLU A 19 19.31 5.76 -10.35
C GLU A 19 19.22 7.06 -11.13
N ARG A 20 17.99 7.46 -11.46
CA ARG A 20 17.76 8.70 -12.20
C ARG A 20 17.79 9.86 -11.20
N PRO A 21 18.43 10.99 -11.54
CA PRO A 21 18.49 12.15 -10.67
C PRO A 21 17.09 12.65 -10.33
N VAL A 22 16.87 13.01 -9.06
CA VAL A 22 15.64 13.61 -8.56
C VAL A 22 15.75 15.13 -8.71
N ARG A 23 14.65 15.83 -9.00
CA ARG A 23 14.65 17.30 -9.01
C ARG A 23 14.28 17.89 -7.65
N SER A 24 14.92 19.00 -7.27
CA SER A 24 14.50 19.84 -6.14
C SER A 24 13.13 20.47 -6.42
N LYS A 25 12.57 21.19 -5.45
CA LYS A 25 11.32 21.93 -5.68
C LYS A 25 11.49 23.08 -6.68
N GLU A 26 12.68 23.64 -6.71
CA GLU A 26 13.11 24.72 -7.60
C GLU A 26 13.44 24.21 -9.02
N GLY A 27 13.35 22.89 -9.24
CA GLY A 27 13.58 22.25 -10.53
C GLY A 27 15.02 21.81 -10.80
N GLU A 28 15.93 22.05 -9.85
CA GLU A 28 17.36 21.72 -9.97
C GLU A 28 17.62 20.22 -9.84
N VAL A 29 18.60 19.71 -10.58
CA VAL A 29 18.91 18.28 -10.61
C VAL A 29 19.79 17.90 -9.41
N ILE A 30 19.26 17.06 -8.53
CA ILE A 30 19.97 16.55 -7.35
C ILE A 30 20.72 15.27 -7.74
N THR A 31 22.04 15.31 -7.66
CA THR A 31 22.91 14.17 -8.00
C THR A 31 23.43 13.42 -6.77
N ASN A 32 23.44 14.05 -5.60
CA ASN A 32 23.86 13.44 -4.33
C ASN A 32 22.76 12.53 -3.76
N ILE A 33 23.13 11.30 -3.38
CA ILE A 33 22.21 10.28 -2.82
C ILE A 33 21.53 10.75 -1.53
N GLU A 34 22.27 11.42 -0.65
CA GLU A 34 21.76 11.91 0.63
C GLU A 34 20.76 13.05 0.43
N GLU A 35 21.09 14.00 -0.46
CA GLU A 35 20.17 15.09 -0.84
C GLU A 35 18.92 14.56 -1.54
N GLN A 36 19.06 13.55 -2.42
CA GLN A 36 17.90 12.90 -3.01
C GLN A 36 17.02 12.26 -1.94
N ARG A 37 17.62 11.57 -0.96
CA ARG A 37 16.88 10.98 0.17
C ARG A 37 16.16 12.06 0.98
N ASN A 38 16.80 13.18 1.25
CA ASN A 38 16.21 14.30 1.98
C ASN A 38 15.04 14.93 1.19
N ARG A 39 15.19 15.11 -0.12
CA ARG A 39 14.13 15.58 -1.02
C ARG A 39 12.90 14.64 -1.01
N TRP A 40 13.13 13.32 -0.92
CA TRP A 40 12.05 12.34 -0.75
C TRP A 40 11.38 12.43 0.61
N VAL A 41 12.16 12.55 1.70
CA VAL A 41 11.61 12.73 3.05
C VAL A 41 10.75 13.98 3.12
N GLU A 42 11.23 15.09 2.56
CA GLU A 42 10.48 16.34 2.46
C GLU A 42 9.18 16.17 1.68
N HIS A 43 9.24 15.61 0.46
CA HIS A 43 8.07 15.38 -0.37
C HIS A 43 6.97 14.59 0.36
N PHE A 44 7.34 13.47 1.00
CA PHE A 44 6.37 12.62 1.69
C PHE A 44 5.85 13.26 2.98
N LYS A 45 6.68 14.04 3.69
CA LYS A 45 6.21 14.80 4.85
C LYS A 45 5.11 15.78 4.46
N GLU A 46 5.27 16.50 3.35
CA GLU A 46 4.28 17.45 2.86
C GLU A 46 3.01 16.77 2.33
N LEU A 47 3.18 15.63 1.65
CA LEU A 47 2.06 14.90 1.08
C LEU A 47 1.17 14.28 2.17
N VAL A 48 1.78 13.69 3.20
CA VAL A 48 1.06 12.91 4.23
C VAL A 48 0.58 13.77 5.39
N ASN A 49 1.29 14.86 5.73
CA ASN A 49 0.97 15.70 6.89
C ASN A 49 0.36 17.05 6.49
N ARG A 50 -0.55 17.07 5.51
CA ARG A 50 -1.28 18.30 5.18
C ARG A 50 -2.07 18.78 6.39
N PRO A 51 -2.04 20.08 6.71
CA PRO A 51 -2.87 20.62 7.78
C PRO A 51 -4.34 20.41 7.45
N ALA A 52 -5.17 20.26 8.48
CA ALA A 52 -6.61 20.20 8.32
C ALA A 52 -7.09 21.44 7.54
N PRO A 53 -8.07 21.31 6.63
CA PRO A 53 -8.62 22.45 5.93
C PRO A 53 -9.19 23.46 6.94
N LEU A 54 -8.97 24.75 6.68
CA LEU A 54 -9.44 25.85 7.54
C LEU A 54 -10.96 25.79 7.78
N ASN A 55 -11.70 25.31 6.79
CA ASN A 55 -13.13 25.03 6.88
C ASN A 55 -13.30 23.51 6.80
N PRO A 56 -13.52 22.81 7.93
CA PRO A 56 -13.85 21.40 7.88
C PRO A 56 -15.18 21.24 7.11
N PRO A 57 -15.29 20.21 6.25
CA PRO A 57 -16.56 19.90 5.62
C PRO A 57 -17.60 19.61 6.72
N ASN A 58 -18.78 20.22 6.61
CA ASN A 58 -19.91 19.85 7.46
C ASN A 58 -20.43 18.49 6.99
N ILE A 59 -19.94 17.41 7.60
CA ILE A 59 -20.40 16.06 7.34
C ILE A 59 -21.64 15.85 8.22
N GLU A 60 -22.81 15.91 7.62
CA GLU A 60 -24.04 15.55 8.30
C GLU A 60 -23.96 14.09 8.77
N ALA A 61 -24.44 13.83 9.99
CA ALA A 61 -24.50 12.48 10.50
C ALA A 61 -25.33 11.62 9.54
N ALA A 62 -24.81 10.44 9.20
CA ALA A 62 -25.59 9.49 8.43
C ALA A 62 -26.89 9.18 9.20
N PRO A 63 -28.05 9.15 8.53
CA PRO A 63 -29.33 8.95 9.20
C PRO A 63 -29.46 7.56 9.84
N THR A 64 -28.64 6.60 9.42
CA THR A 64 -28.61 5.23 9.94
C THR A 64 -27.19 4.68 9.91
N ASP A 65 -26.82 3.94 10.95
CA ASP A 65 -25.59 3.16 10.96
C ASP A 65 -25.62 2.07 9.89
N LEU A 66 -24.49 1.86 9.23
CA LEU A 66 -24.33 0.76 8.30
C LEU A 66 -24.23 -0.56 9.07
N PRO A 67 -24.84 -1.66 8.57
CA PRO A 67 -24.79 -2.96 9.23
C PRO A 67 -23.42 -3.63 9.05
N ILE A 68 -22.39 -3.06 9.68
CA ILE A 68 -20.99 -3.46 9.58
C ILE A 68 -20.54 -4.09 10.90
N ASN A 69 -19.74 -5.15 10.82
CA ASN A 69 -19.11 -5.73 12.00
C ASN A 69 -18.04 -4.79 12.59
N VAL A 70 -18.32 -4.26 13.77
CA VAL A 70 -17.43 -3.39 14.57
C VAL A 70 -16.65 -4.13 15.66
N GLY A 71 -16.75 -5.46 15.73
CA GLY A 71 -15.94 -6.29 16.63
C GLY A 71 -14.51 -6.50 16.10
N PRO A 72 -13.62 -7.11 16.89
CA PRO A 72 -12.27 -7.45 16.42
C PRO A 72 -12.30 -8.39 15.19
N PRO A 73 -11.27 -8.37 14.32
CA PRO A 73 -11.10 -9.31 13.20
C PRO A 73 -11.17 -10.78 13.64
N THR A 74 -11.91 -11.62 12.92
CA THR A 74 -11.95 -13.07 13.20
C THR A 74 -10.88 -13.83 12.43
N ILE A 75 -10.55 -15.05 12.90
CA ILE A 75 -9.61 -15.94 12.21
C ILE A 75 -10.14 -16.32 10.81
N GLU A 76 -11.46 -16.47 10.66
CA GLU A 76 -12.12 -16.81 9.40
C GLU A 76 -11.97 -15.67 8.38
N GLU A 77 -12.21 -14.43 8.79
CA GLU A 77 -12.00 -13.24 7.95
C GLU A 77 -10.55 -13.15 7.46
N ILE A 78 -9.60 -13.34 8.38
CA ILE A 78 -8.17 -13.31 8.06
C ILE A 78 -7.83 -14.45 7.09
N SER A 79 -8.34 -15.66 7.32
CA SER A 79 -8.14 -16.81 6.45
C SER A 79 -8.68 -16.56 5.04
N MET A 80 -9.85 -15.91 4.91
CA MET A 80 -10.40 -15.51 3.62
C MET A 80 -9.50 -14.50 2.91
N VAL A 81 -8.98 -13.50 3.63
CA VAL A 81 -8.05 -12.52 3.08
C VAL A 81 -6.79 -13.21 2.54
N ILE A 82 -6.17 -14.11 3.32
CA ILE A 82 -4.97 -14.85 2.88
C ILE A 82 -5.24 -15.63 1.58
N ARG A 83 -6.41 -16.25 1.45
CA ARG A 83 -6.82 -16.95 0.21
C ARG A 83 -6.93 -16.00 -0.99
N GLN A 84 -7.44 -14.79 -0.77
CA GLN A 84 -7.63 -13.77 -1.81
C GLN A 84 -6.32 -13.09 -2.26
N ILE A 85 -5.24 -13.18 -1.48
CA ILE A 85 -3.94 -12.62 -1.87
C ILE A 85 -3.49 -13.28 -3.18
N LYS A 86 -3.13 -12.51 -4.22
CA LYS A 86 -2.55 -13.09 -5.45
C LYS A 86 -1.12 -13.54 -5.19
N SER A 87 -0.78 -14.75 -5.64
CA SER A 87 0.60 -15.28 -5.65
C SER A 87 1.44 -14.59 -6.74
N GLY A 88 2.77 -14.75 -6.69
CA GLY A 88 3.72 -14.16 -7.64
C GLY A 88 3.99 -12.68 -7.39
N LYS A 89 3.64 -12.16 -6.21
CA LYS A 89 3.97 -10.79 -5.81
C LYS A 89 5.37 -10.72 -5.24
N ALA A 90 6.05 -9.59 -5.46
CA ALA A 90 7.31 -9.30 -4.78
C ALA A 90 7.08 -9.27 -3.26
N ALA A 91 8.01 -9.86 -2.52
CA ALA A 91 8.00 -9.81 -1.06
C ALA A 91 8.12 -8.36 -0.56
N GLY A 92 7.51 -8.07 0.58
CA GLY A 92 7.68 -6.79 1.26
C GLY A 92 9.10 -6.65 1.82
N THR A 93 9.34 -5.64 2.64
CA THR A 93 10.64 -5.50 3.32
C THR A 93 10.89 -6.47 4.45
N ASP A 94 9.83 -7.15 4.88
CA ASP A 94 9.93 -8.35 5.70
C ASP A 94 10.57 -9.53 4.94
N ASN A 95 10.72 -9.43 3.61
CA ASN A 95 11.15 -10.50 2.71
C ASN A 95 10.26 -11.75 2.80
N ILE A 96 9.01 -11.60 3.23
CA ILE A 96 8.04 -12.69 3.31
C ILE A 96 7.27 -12.74 1.98
N PRO A 97 7.44 -13.78 1.16
CA PRO A 97 6.66 -13.92 -0.07
C PRO A 97 5.21 -14.30 0.26
N THR A 98 4.28 -13.93 -0.62
CA THR A 98 2.85 -14.25 -0.46
C THR A 98 2.56 -15.75 -0.38
N GLU A 99 3.44 -16.55 -0.97
CA GLU A 99 3.44 -18.00 -0.98
C GLU A 99 3.68 -18.57 0.43
N ALA A 100 4.52 -17.92 1.23
CA ALA A 100 4.78 -18.34 2.61
C ALA A 100 3.52 -18.17 3.47
N LEU A 101 2.79 -17.05 3.31
CA LEU A 101 1.53 -16.80 4.01
C LEU A 101 0.44 -17.83 3.65
N LYS A 102 0.52 -18.39 2.44
CA LYS A 102 -0.42 -19.40 1.93
C LYS A 102 -0.01 -20.84 2.24
N ALA A 103 1.24 -21.08 2.64
CA ALA A 103 1.76 -22.43 2.86
C ALA A 103 1.00 -23.14 3.99
N ASP A 104 0.72 -22.41 5.07
CA ASP A 104 -0.20 -22.83 6.13
C ASP A 104 -1.11 -21.65 6.51
N ILE A 105 -2.29 -21.64 5.88
CA ILE A 105 -3.29 -20.57 6.08
C ILE A 105 -3.76 -20.56 7.54
N ALA A 106 -3.94 -21.73 8.15
CA ALA A 106 -4.49 -21.81 9.51
C ALA A 106 -3.49 -21.29 10.55
N ALA A 107 -2.22 -21.69 10.43
CA ALA A 107 -1.16 -21.16 11.30
C ALA A 107 -0.96 -19.66 11.09
N THR A 108 -0.88 -19.21 9.83
CA THR A 108 -0.69 -17.80 9.49
C THR A 108 -1.85 -16.94 10.01
N ALA A 109 -3.09 -17.40 9.83
CA ALA A 109 -4.28 -16.69 10.31
C ALA A 109 -4.28 -16.56 11.83
N ARG A 110 -3.88 -17.59 12.58
CA ARG A 110 -3.75 -17.52 14.05
C ARG A 110 -2.72 -16.50 14.50
N ILE A 111 -1.55 -16.46 13.84
CA ILE A 111 -0.48 -15.51 14.16
C ILE A 111 -0.96 -14.08 13.88
N LEU A 112 -1.56 -13.85 12.70
CA LEU A 112 -2.07 -12.54 12.31
C LEU A 112 -3.23 -12.09 13.22
N HIS A 113 -4.09 -13.00 13.67
CA HIS A 113 -5.19 -12.70 14.58
C HIS A 113 -4.69 -12.11 15.91
N ILE A 114 -3.63 -12.66 16.48
CA ILE A 114 -3.02 -12.11 17.71
C ILE A 114 -2.55 -10.67 17.48
N LEU A 115 -1.87 -10.42 16.35
CA LEU A 115 -1.38 -9.10 16.00
C LEU A 115 -2.53 -8.11 15.75
N PHE A 116 -3.53 -8.52 14.97
CA PHE A 116 -4.66 -7.67 14.59
C PHE A 116 -5.53 -7.33 15.80
N ASN A 117 -5.75 -8.25 16.73
CA ASN A 117 -6.47 -7.94 17.97
C ASN A 117 -5.70 -6.97 18.83
N LYS A 118 -4.37 -7.12 18.93
CA LYS A 118 -3.55 -6.15 19.65
C LYS A 118 -3.66 -4.74 19.04
N ILE A 119 -3.62 -4.64 17.72
CA ILE A 119 -3.80 -3.35 17.01
C ILE A 119 -5.21 -2.80 17.24
N TRP A 120 -6.21 -3.67 17.24
CA TRP A 120 -7.61 -3.32 17.49
C TRP A 120 -7.83 -2.76 18.90
N ASP A 121 -7.28 -3.43 19.91
CA ASP A 121 -7.46 -3.08 21.32
C ASP A 121 -6.64 -1.86 21.72
N GLU A 122 -5.40 -1.74 21.21
CA GLU A 122 -4.51 -0.61 21.55
C GLU A 122 -4.75 0.62 20.68
N GLU A 123 -5.49 0.48 19.57
CA GLU A 123 -5.64 1.50 18.51
C GLU A 123 -4.29 2.04 17.99
N GLN A 124 -3.22 1.26 18.14
CA GLN A 124 -1.87 1.63 17.74
C GLN A 124 -1.31 0.68 16.69
N VAL A 125 -0.92 1.26 15.56
CA VAL A 125 -0.21 0.53 14.50
C VAL A 125 1.26 0.36 14.88
N PRO A 126 1.86 -0.85 14.70
CA PRO A 126 3.27 -1.08 14.99
C PRO A 126 4.17 -0.07 14.29
N LYS A 127 5.15 0.46 15.01
CA LYS A 127 6.10 1.47 14.48
C LYS A 127 6.83 0.98 13.23
N ASP A 128 7.06 -0.33 13.13
CA ASP A 128 7.74 -0.94 12.00
C ASP A 128 6.90 -0.91 10.71
N TRP A 129 5.57 -0.78 10.81
CA TRP A 129 4.69 -0.60 9.64
C TRP A 129 4.72 0.83 9.10
N LYS A 130 5.07 1.82 9.94
CA LYS A 130 5.17 3.24 9.57
C LYS A 130 6.48 3.58 8.84
N ARG A 131 7.40 2.62 8.67
CA ARG A 131 8.79 2.90 8.33
C ARG A 131 9.15 2.82 6.85
N LEU A 132 8.22 2.48 5.96
CA LEU A 132 8.61 2.16 4.60
C LEU A 132 7.87 2.92 3.50
N LEU A 133 8.64 3.79 2.84
CA LEU A 133 8.29 4.45 1.59
C LEU A 133 9.01 3.74 0.45
N ILE A 134 8.36 2.77 -0.19
CA ILE A 134 8.87 2.18 -1.44
C ILE A 134 8.56 3.14 -2.58
N LYS A 135 9.58 3.55 -3.34
CA LYS A 135 9.44 4.39 -4.53
C LYS A 135 8.95 3.54 -5.70
N ILE A 136 7.73 3.76 -6.19
CA ILE A 136 7.27 3.08 -7.41
C ILE A 136 6.79 4.10 -8.43
N PRO A 137 7.42 4.17 -9.60
CA PRO A 137 7.12 5.19 -10.60
C PRO A 137 5.79 4.93 -11.34
N LYS A 138 4.97 5.98 -11.48
CA LYS A 138 3.71 6.04 -12.21
C LYS A 138 3.88 6.22 -13.73
N LYS A 139 4.91 6.94 -14.19
CA LYS A 139 5.10 7.32 -15.61
C LYS A 139 6.57 7.60 -15.96
N ASP A 140 6.88 7.77 -17.25
CA ASP A 140 8.24 7.87 -17.82
C ASP A 140 9.15 8.95 -17.19
N ASN A 141 8.57 9.96 -16.54
CA ASN A 141 9.32 11.01 -15.85
C ASN A 141 9.73 10.59 -14.43
N LEU A 142 10.73 9.72 -14.37
CA LEU A 142 11.35 9.23 -13.15
C LEU A 142 12.10 10.29 -12.31
N SER A 143 12.19 11.54 -12.78
CA SER A 143 12.88 12.63 -12.06
C SER A 143 11.96 13.47 -11.16
N ASN A 144 10.64 13.34 -11.33
CA ASN A 144 9.65 14.03 -10.49
C ASN A 144 9.20 13.15 -9.32
N CYS A 145 9.19 13.72 -8.12
CA CYS A 145 8.68 13.06 -6.92
C CYS A 145 7.18 12.76 -6.99
N ASP A 146 6.38 13.63 -7.63
CA ASP A 146 4.92 13.47 -7.74
C ASP A 146 4.50 12.24 -8.55
N ASP A 147 5.41 11.74 -9.39
CA ASP A 147 5.19 10.58 -10.25
C ASP A 147 5.50 9.26 -9.53
N HIS A 148 5.54 9.22 -8.20
CA HIS A 148 5.82 7.99 -7.44
C HIS A 148 4.70 7.67 -6.45
N TYR A 149 4.41 6.37 -6.26
CA TYR A 149 3.48 5.89 -5.24
C TYR A 149 4.23 5.23 -4.08
N SER A 150 3.68 5.36 -2.87
CA SER A 150 4.14 4.74 -1.62
C SER A 150 3.43 3.42 -1.34
N PHE A 151 4.18 2.36 -1.07
CA PHE A 151 3.61 1.08 -0.63
C PHE A 151 3.66 0.95 0.89
N ASN A 152 2.52 0.66 1.53
CA ASN A 152 2.42 0.45 2.98
C ASN A 152 2.15 -1.04 3.28
N THR A 153 2.76 -1.55 4.36
CA THR A 153 2.69 -2.96 4.82
C THR A 153 1.36 -3.35 5.49
N GLU A 154 0.45 -2.39 5.69
CA GLU A 154 -0.84 -2.56 6.38
C GLU A 154 -1.93 -3.25 5.53
N LYS A 155 -1.54 -3.82 4.39
CA LYS A 155 -2.45 -4.16 3.30
C LYS A 155 -3.44 -5.26 3.64
N ASP A 156 -3.03 -6.24 4.45
CA ASP A 156 -3.89 -7.37 4.81
C ASP A 156 -4.93 -6.97 5.85
N PHE A 157 -4.54 -6.15 6.84
CA PHE A 157 -5.48 -5.57 7.81
C PHE A 157 -6.51 -4.66 7.11
N ASN A 158 -6.04 -3.78 6.22
CA ASN A 158 -6.93 -2.92 5.42
C ASN A 158 -7.86 -3.73 4.51
N ARG A 159 -7.46 -4.92 4.04
CA ARG A 159 -8.33 -5.80 3.26
C ARG A 159 -9.44 -6.40 4.12
N VAL A 160 -9.18 -6.77 5.37
CA VAL A 160 -10.22 -7.24 6.30
C VAL A 160 -11.28 -6.15 6.47
N LEU A 161 -10.86 -4.91 6.75
CA LEU A 161 -11.75 -3.76 6.87
C LEU A 161 -12.55 -3.51 5.59
N LEU A 162 -11.89 -3.53 4.43
CA LEU A 162 -12.53 -3.34 3.14
C LEU A 162 -13.62 -4.39 2.88
N ASN A 163 -13.39 -5.65 3.24
CA ASN A 163 -14.37 -6.72 3.06
C ASN A 163 -15.59 -6.56 3.97
N ARG A 164 -15.45 -5.91 5.14
CA ARG A 164 -16.56 -5.62 6.05
C ARG A 164 -17.40 -4.43 5.61
N ILE A 165 -16.75 -3.36 5.15
CA ILE A 165 -17.44 -2.11 4.79
C ILE A 165 -17.96 -2.12 3.36
N GLY A 166 -17.33 -2.91 2.47
CA GLY A 166 -17.50 -2.81 1.03
C GLY A 166 -18.95 -2.94 0.59
N ASP A 167 -19.62 -4.03 0.96
CA ASP A 167 -20.98 -4.31 0.51
C ASP A 167 -21.98 -3.29 1.09
N SER A 168 -21.83 -2.90 2.36
CA SER A 168 -22.69 -1.90 3.01
C SER A 168 -22.54 -0.51 2.40
N VAL A 169 -21.31 -0.11 2.06
CA VAL A 169 -21.03 1.19 1.43
C VAL A 169 -21.50 1.20 -0.02
N ASP A 170 -21.30 0.10 -0.76
CA ASP A 170 -21.65 0.04 -2.19
C ASP A 170 -23.15 0.29 -2.44
N LEU A 171 -24.01 -0.12 -1.51
CA LEU A 171 -25.45 0.14 -1.53
C LEU A 171 -25.80 1.63 -1.39
N GLN A 172 -24.94 2.44 -0.78
CA GLN A 172 -25.16 3.88 -0.61
C GLN A 172 -24.46 4.73 -1.67
N LEU A 173 -23.54 4.14 -2.45
CA LEU A 173 -22.81 4.87 -3.49
C LEU A 173 -23.73 5.20 -4.67
N ARG A 174 -23.60 6.44 -5.16
CA ARG A 174 -24.30 6.91 -6.38
C ARG A 174 -23.98 6.01 -7.57
N ASP A 175 -24.97 5.73 -8.41
CA ASP A 175 -24.79 4.88 -9.60
C ASP A 175 -23.70 5.37 -10.57
N ARG A 176 -23.53 6.70 -10.69
CA ARG A 176 -22.51 7.31 -11.56
C ARG A 176 -21.08 7.16 -11.03
N GLN A 177 -20.90 6.71 -9.78
CA GLN A 177 -19.58 6.44 -9.24
C GLN A 177 -19.20 5.02 -9.66
N ALA A 178 -18.30 4.88 -10.63
CA ALA A 178 -17.82 3.58 -11.14
C ALA A 178 -16.42 3.19 -10.62
N GLY A 179 -15.60 4.17 -10.24
CA GLY A 179 -14.23 3.93 -9.77
C GLY A 179 -14.18 3.10 -8.49
N PHE A 180 -13.33 2.08 -8.48
CA PHE A 180 -13.06 1.20 -7.34
C PHE A 180 -14.27 0.41 -6.81
N ARG A 181 -15.32 0.25 -7.62
CA ARG A 181 -16.46 -0.60 -7.29
C ARG A 181 -16.32 -1.97 -7.93
N LYS A 182 -16.89 -2.97 -7.27
CA LYS A 182 -16.98 -4.31 -7.84
C LYS A 182 -17.92 -4.26 -9.04
N ASP A 183 -17.55 -4.97 -10.11
CA ASP A 183 -18.36 -5.11 -11.32
C ASP A 183 -18.72 -3.79 -12.04
N ARG A 184 -17.94 -2.71 -11.82
CA ARG A 184 -17.99 -1.45 -12.57
C ARG A 184 -16.62 -1.06 -13.13
N SER A 185 -16.61 -0.36 -14.26
CA SER A 185 -15.44 -0.02 -15.06
C SER A 185 -15.48 1.45 -15.50
N CYS A 186 -14.38 1.96 -16.05
CA CYS A 186 -14.32 3.34 -16.55
C CYS A 186 -15.19 3.60 -17.78
N THR A 187 -15.81 2.56 -18.35
CA THR A 187 -16.67 2.63 -19.53
C THR A 187 -18.16 2.53 -19.21
N ASP A 188 -18.51 2.30 -17.94
CA ASP A 188 -19.89 2.26 -17.43
C ASP A 188 -20.34 3.66 -16.98
#